data_AF-A0A7W8P7U5-F1
#
_entry.id   AF-A0A7W8P7U5-F1
#
_cell.length_a   1.000
_cell.length_b   1.000
_cell.length_c   1.000
_cell.angle_alpha   90.00
_cell.angle_beta   90.00
_cell.angle_gamma   90.00
#
_symmetry.space_group_name_H-M   'P 1'
#
loop_
_entity.id
_entity.type
_entity.pdbx_description
1 polymer ?
#
loop_
_entity_poly.entity_id
_entity_poly.type
_entity_poly.pdbx_seq_one_letter_code
_entity_poly.pdbx_strand_id
1 'polypeptide(L)'
;MNHDDKYLYYKIDKLFWRWKKQDGARIVHEVSLSTDNAPPPFPASLVAKSNAVPSPAKSPKPDPTVKMINDLLKVADSVSRFRTWLNTPVTPKPSEATKIVAPKKTVPPFDIQEIPNALRKEMMPIGAMLMERWFAGRLNYSAVPSDELKEINQDGKPYPPDMYDTTTIKMDWVLKFARAKRKYDFLVNDAIRSPAAL
;
A
#
# COMPACT_ATOMS: atom_id res chain seq x y z
N MET A 1 5.88 17.03 -27.28
CA MET A 1 4.97 17.17 -26.13
C MET A 1 5.57 18.20 -25.20
N ASN A 2 4.84 19.27 -24.88
CA ASN A 2 5.39 20.37 -24.10
C ASN A 2 5.47 19.96 -22.63
N HIS A 3 6.61 20.23 -21.98
CA HIS A 3 6.82 19.93 -20.56
C HIS A 3 5.93 20.74 -19.60
N ASP A 4 5.17 21.70 -20.11
CA ASP A 4 4.33 22.62 -19.33
C ASP A 4 2.82 22.30 -19.39
N ASP A 5 2.43 21.22 -20.06
CA ASP A 5 1.03 20.80 -20.11
C ASP A 5 0.57 20.37 -18.70
N LYS A 6 -0.37 21.13 -18.13
CA LYS A 6 -0.99 20.82 -16.83
C LYS A 6 -2.09 19.79 -17.02
N TYR A 7 -1.95 18.65 -16.37
CA TYR A 7 -2.93 17.57 -16.42
C TYR A 7 -3.95 17.66 -15.30
N LEU A 8 -5.14 17.16 -15.62
CA LEU A 8 -6.21 16.92 -14.68
C LEU A 8 -5.93 15.63 -13.91
N TYR A 9 -6.13 15.65 -12.60
CA TYR A 9 -6.04 14.47 -11.77
C TYR A 9 -7.18 14.45 -10.74
N TYR A 10 -7.39 13.31 -10.09
CA TYR A 10 -8.35 13.18 -9.01
C TYR A 10 -7.62 12.98 -7.70
N LYS A 11 -8.08 13.69 -6.67
CA LYS A 11 -7.63 13.52 -5.30
C LYS A 11 -8.82 13.21 -4.42
N ILE A 12 -8.67 12.28 -3.49
CA ILE A 12 -9.74 12.01 -2.55
C ILE A 12 -9.89 13.16 -1.55
N ASP A 13 -11.11 13.67 -1.42
CA ASP A 13 -11.52 14.50 -0.32
C ASP A 13 -11.75 13.60 0.89
N LYS A 14 -10.85 13.71 1.88
CA LYS A 14 -10.89 12.89 3.09
C LYS A 14 -12.07 13.22 4.01
N LEU A 15 -12.66 14.41 3.88
CA LEU A 15 -13.81 14.81 4.69
C LEU A 15 -15.12 14.22 4.14
N PHE A 16 -15.27 14.19 2.81
CA PHE A 16 -16.50 13.73 2.16
C PHE A 16 -16.39 12.35 1.50
N TRP A 17 -15.23 11.68 1.59
CA TRP A 17 -14.94 10.40 0.93
C TRP A 17 -15.29 10.38 -0.56
N ARG A 18 -15.03 11.50 -1.25
CA ARG A 18 -15.33 11.68 -2.68
C ARG A 18 -14.10 12.11 -3.43
N TRP A 19 -13.93 11.59 -4.64
CA TRP A 19 -12.90 12.05 -5.55
C TRP A 19 -13.26 13.45 -6.05
N LYS A 20 -12.33 14.39 -5.88
CA LYS A 20 -12.42 15.75 -6.44
C LYS A 20 -11.40 15.90 -7.54
N LYS A 21 -11.86 16.45 -8.66
CA LYS A 21 -11.01 16.82 -9.79
C LYS A 21 -10.11 17.99 -9.37
N GLN A 22 -8.83 17.90 -9.70
CA GLN A 22 -7.79 18.88 -9.41
C GLN A 22 -6.96 19.12 -10.66
N ASP A 23 -6.40 20.32 -10.77
CA ASP A 23 -5.59 20.76 -11.89
C ASP A 23 -4.12 20.87 -11.47
N GLY A 24 -3.22 20.87 -12.45
CA GLY A 24 -1.80 21.17 -12.22
C GLY A 24 -0.95 19.94 -11.91
N ALA A 25 -1.41 18.73 -12.24
CA ALA A 25 -0.50 17.59 -12.32
C ALA A 25 0.52 17.83 -13.45
N ARG A 26 1.77 17.44 -13.21
CA ARG A 26 2.85 17.48 -14.20
C ARG A 26 3.33 16.06 -14.45
N ILE A 27 3.66 15.75 -15.69
CA ILE A 27 4.33 14.49 -16.00
C ILE A 27 5.78 14.59 -15.52
N VAL A 28 6.19 13.63 -14.70
CA VAL A 28 7.59 13.48 -14.29
C VAL A 28 8.15 12.32 -15.10
N HIS A 29 9.05 12.64 -16.03
CA HIS A 29 9.85 11.66 -16.74
C HIS A 29 11.01 11.22 -15.83
N GLU A 30 11.62 10.05 -16.10
CA GLU A 30 12.77 9.52 -15.33
C GLU A 30 12.42 8.92 -13.95
N VAL A 31 11.16 8.51 -13.73
CA VAL A 31 10.80 7.70 -12.54
C VAL A 31 10.94 6.23 -12.89
N SER A 32 11.82 5.51 -12.18
CA SER A 32 11.92 4.05 -12.24
C SER A 32 11.24 3.41 -11.03
N LEU A 33 10.72 2.20 -11.21
CA LEU A 33 10.34 1.36 -10.08
C LEU A 33 11.61 0.98 -9.30
N SER A 34 11.56 1.08 -7.98
CA SER A 34 12.61 0.51 -7.13
C SER A 34 12.45 -1.00 -7.09
N THR A 35 13.59 -1.68 -7.10
CA THR A 35 13.73 -3.13 -6.87
C THR A 35 14.63 -3.42 -5.68
N ASP A 36 14.83 -2.41 -4.81
CA ASP A 36 15.81 -2.48 -3.72
C ASP A 36 15.30 -3.32 -2.55
N ASN A 37 13.98 -3.46 -2.41
CA ASN A 37 13.39 -4.32 -1.40
C ASN A 37 13.43 -5.79 -1.84
N ALA A 38 13.83 -6.66 -0.93
CA ALA A 38 13.75 -8.09 -1.15
C ALA A 38 12.29 -8.51 -1.42
N PRO A 39 12.05 -9.49 -2.31
CA PRO A 39 10.70 -10.01 -2.53
C PRO A 39 10.11 -10.53 -1.21
N PRO A 40 8.77 -10.46 -1.03
CA PRO A 40 8.11 -11.05 0.12
C PRO A 40 8.47 -12.54 0.19
N PRO A 41 8.73 -13.09 1.39
CA PRO A 41 8.96 -14.52 1.52
C PRO A 41 7.72 -15.27 1.05
N PHE A 42 7.92 -16.35 0.30
CA PHE A 42 6.80 -17.24 -0.04
C PHE A 42 6.13 -17.72 1.26
N PRO A 43 4.80 -17.78 1.31
CA PRO A 43 4.13 -18.39 2.44
C PRO A 43 4.64 -19.83 2.54
N ALA A 44 5.37 -20.12 3.62
CA ALA A 44 5.74 -21.50 3.92
C ALA A 44 4.44 -22.30 3.91
N SER A 45 4.35 -23.30 3.03
CA SER A 45 3.30 -24.30 3.09
C SER A 45 3.13 -24.68 4.56
N LEU A 46 1.91 -24.77 5.07
CA LEU A 46 1.57 -25.11 6.45
C LEU A 46 1.98 -26.56 6.81
N VAL A 47 3.20 -26.96 6.46
CA VAL A 47 3.87 -28.16 6.91
C VAL A 47 4.40 -27.83 8.30
N ALA A 48 3.59 -28.26 9.28
CA ALA A 48 3.94 -28.49 10.68
C ALA A 48 4.86 -27.45 11.33
N LYS A 49 4.31 -26.69 12.29
CA LYS A 49 5.10 -26.13 13.38
C LYS A 49 5.88 -27.29 14.02
N SER A 50 7.15 -27.47 13.65
CA SER A 50 8.03 -28.36 14.39
C SER A 50 8.32 -27.68 15.73
N ASN A 51 8.17 -28.46 16.79
CA ASN A 51 8.38 -28.02 18.16
C ASN A 51 9.81 -27.50 18.31
N ALA A 52 9.97 -26.18 18.47
CA ALA A 52 11.22 -25.59 18.91
C ALA A 52 11.25 -25.55 20.44
N VAL A 53 12.24 -26.25 20.98
CA VAL A 53 12.67 -26.37 22.38
C VAL A 53 12.83 -24.97 23.05
N PRO A 54 12.62 -24.82 24.37
CA PRO A 54 12.67 -23.52 25.03
C PRO A 54 14.09 -22.92 25.00
N SER A 55 14.20 -21.66 24.56
CA SER A 55 15.43 -20.87 24.72
C SER A 55 15.61 -20.39 26.15
N PRO A 56 16.87 -20.21 26.62
CA PRO A 56 17.18 -19.90 28.02
C PRO A 56 16.82 -18.47 28.40
N ALA A 57 16.73 -18.24 29.72
CA ALA A 57 16.21 -17.06 30.38
C ALA A 57 16.79 -15.73 29.90
N LYS A 58 15.91 -14.73 29.74
CA LYS A 58 16.27 -13.34 29.44
C LYS A 58 16.93 -12.67 30.64
N SER A 59 18.01 -11.95 30.39
CA SER A 59 18.67 -11.04 31.33
C SER A 59 17.75 -9.88 31.77
N PRO A 60 18.02 -9.26 32.93
CA PRO A 60 17.12 -8.26 33.52
C PRO A 60 16.98 -7.02 32.63
N LYS A 61 15.73 -6.58 32.40
CA LYS A 61 15.43 -5.32 31.72
C LYS A 61 15.85 -4.15 32.62
N PRO A 62 16.50 -3.10 32.09
CA PRO A 62 16.72 -1.88 32.84
C PRO A 62 15.39 -1.17 33.15
N ASP A 63 15.34 -0.53 34.30
CA ASP A 63 14.14 0.09 34.89
C ASP A 63 13.48 1.09 33.91
N PRO A 64 12.17 0.94 33.61
CA PRO A 64 11.46 1.81 32.67
C PRO A 64 11.47 3.30 33.04
N THR A 65 11.66 3.63 34.33
CA THR A 65 11.74 5.02 34.81
C THR A 65 13.00 5.73 34.35
N VAL A 66 14.14 5.02 34.33
CA VAL A 66 15.44 5.55 33.89
C VAL A 66 15.45 5.82 32.38
N LYS A 67 14.76 4.98 31.60
CA LYS A 67 14.60 5.19 30.15
C LYS A 67 13.81 6.45 29.83
N MET A 68 12.73 6.70 30.58
CA MET A 68 11.90 7.89 30.39
C MET A 68 12.65 9.19 30.72
N ILE A 69 13.47 9.19 31.79
CA ILE A 69 14.29 10.35 32.17
C ILE A 69 15.35 10.64 31.09
N ASN A 70 16.01 9.59 30.57
CA ASN A 70 16.99 9.75 29.50
C ASN A 70 16.39 10.26 28.19
N ASP A 71 15.18 9.81 27.83
CA ASP A 71 14.49 10.30 26.63
C ASP A 71 14.09 11.78 26.79
N LEU A 72 13.68 12.21 27.99
CA LEU A 72 13.32 13.60 28.28
C LEU A 72 14.54 14.53 28.27
N LEU A 73 15.69 14.08 28.80
CA LEU A 73 16.96 14.83 28.72
C LEU A 73 17.42 15.01 27.26
N LYS A 74 17.28 13.98 26.41
CA LYS A 74 17.62 14.08 24.98
C LYS A 74 16.74 15.09 24.23
N VAL A 75 15.46 15.18 24.59
CA VAL A 75 14.53 16.17 23.99
C VAL A 75 14.90 17.58 24.43
N ALA A 76 15.33 17.78 25.68
CA ALA A 76 15.78 19.08 26.16
C ALA A 76 17.04 19.58 25.42
N ASP A 77 18.02 18.70 25.21
CA ASP A 77 19.26 19.04 24.49
C ASP A 77 19.02 19.44 23.03
N SER A 78 18.08 18.76 22.36
CA SER A 78 17.76 19.04 20.96
C SER A 78 17.02 20.38 20.78
N VAL A 79 16.14 20.75 21.70
CA VAL A 79 15.51 22.09 21.72
C VAL A 79 16.53 23.19 22.01
N SER A 80 17.50 22.93 22.89
CA SER A 80 18.55 23.91 23.23
C SER A 80 19.43 24.23 22.02
N ARG A 81 19.89 23.21 21.28
CA ARG A 81 20.68 23.39 20.05
C ARG A 81 19.94 24.19 18.97
N PHE A 82 18.63 23.97 18.84
CA PHE A 82 17.81 24.72 17.89
C PHE A 82 17.62 26.19 18.30
N ARG A 83 17.48 26.48 19.61
CA ARG A 83 17.50 27.86 20.11
C ARG A 83 18.85 28.55 19.88
N THR A 84 19.96 27.84 20.05
CA THR A 84 21.28 28.39 19.75
C THR A 84 21.42 28.72 18.27
N TRP A 85 20.88 27.87 17.38
CA TRP A 85 20.85 28.14 15.93
C TRP A 85 19.98 29.35 15.55
N LEU A 86 18.82 29.52 16.18
CA LEU A 86 17.95 30.68 15.92
C LEU A 86 18.54 32.01 16.39
N ASN A 87 19.42 31.99 17.40
CA ASN A 87 19.99 33.20 17.99
C ASN A 87 21.37 33.57 17.43
N THR A 88 21.90 32.82 16.46
CA THR A 88 23.14 33.19 15.78
C THR A 88 22.90 34.40 14.85
N PRO A 89 23.54 35.57 15.08
CA PRO A 89 23.38 36.71 14.18
C PRO A 89 24.02 36.43 12.82
N VAL A 90 23.38 36.92 11.76
CA VAL A 90 23.77 36.71 10.35
C VAL A 90 25.13 37.34 10.07
N THR A 91 26.13 36.52 9.76
CA THR A 91 27.44 36.96 9.26
C THR A 91 27.32 37.58 7.86
N PRO A 92 28.16 38.57 7.51
CA PRO A 92 28.04 39.31 6.26
C PRO A 92 28.42 38.44 5.06
N LYS A 93 27.62 38.64 4.00
CA LYS A 93 27.59 37.93 2.72
C LYS A 93 28.91 38.02 1.92
N PRO A 94 29.45 36.91 1.40
CA PRO A 94 30.28 36.95 0.20
C PRO A 94 29.39 36.95 -1.04
N SER A 95 29.63 37.94 -1.90
CA SER A 95 29.17 38.02 -3.28
C SER A 95 29.66 36.80 -4.07
N GLU A 96 28.77 36.13 -4.81
CA GLU A 96 28.82 36.03 -6.28
C GLU A 96 27.68 35.15 -6.80
N ALA A 97 27.10 35.57 -7.94
CA ALA A 97 25.93 34.99 -8.55
C ALA A 97 26.19 33.58 -9.08
N THR A 98 25.89 32.55 -8.28
CA THR A 98 25.56 31.24 -8.83
C THR A 98 24.04 31.19 -8.98
N LYS A 99 23.56 31.10 -10.21
CA LYS A 99 22.16 30.75 -10.48
C LYS A 99 21.88 29.44 -9.74
N ILE A 100 21.20 29.54 -8.60
CA ILE A 100 20.64 28.39 -7.90
C ILE A 100 19.56 27.86 -8.84
N VAL A 101 19.94 26.92 -9.71
CA VAL A 101 18.99 26.06 -10.39
C VAL A 101 18.23 25.39 -9.25
N ALA A 102 16.96 25.75 -9.07
CA ALA A 102 16.12 25.13 -8.06
C ALA A 102 16.30 23.61 -8.20
N PRO A 103 16.65 22.88 -7.12
CA PRO A 103 16.85 21.45 -7.23
C PRO A 103 15.58 20.88 -7.86
N LYS A 104 15.74 20.23 -9.03
CA LYS A 104 14.64 19.51 -9.66
C LYS A 104 14.10 18.59 -8.56
N LYS A 105 12.83 18.79 -8.17
CA LYS A 105 12.18 17.94 -7.16
C LYS A 105 12.19 16.50 -7.68
N THR A 106 13.20 15.74 -7.32
CA THR A 106 13.33 14.33 -7.67
C THR A 106 12.28 13.56 -6.86
N VAL A 107 11.42 12.82 -7.55
CA VAL A 107 10.46 11.95 -6.89
C VAL A 107 11.26 10.77 -6.32
N PRO A 108 11.04 10.37 -5.05
CA PRO A 108 11.71 9.18 -4.52
C PRO A 108 11.31 7.95 -5.36
N PRO A 109 12.22 6.97 -5.53
CA PRO A 109 11.89 5.71 -6.17
C PRO A 109 10.67 5.06 -5.50
N PHE A 110 9.78 4.48 -6.30
CA PHE A 110 8.56 3.82 -5.82
C PHE A 110 8.71 2.31 -5.95
N ASP A 111 8.55 1.58 -4.85
CA ASP A 111 8.55 0.12 -4.86
C ASP A 111 7.13 -0.43 -5.04
N ILE A 112 6.97 -1.52 -5.80
CA ILE A 112 5.68 -2.15 -6.04
C ILE A 112 5.02 -2.65 -4.73
N GLN A 113 5.82 -3.02 -3.73
CA GLN A 113 5.38 -3.44 -2.41
C GLN A 113 4.77 -2.30 -1.59
N GLU A 114 4.96 -1.04 -2.00
CA GLU A 114 4.36 0.13 -1.34
C GLU A 114 2.92 0.40 -1.80
N ILE A 115 2.46 -0.22 -2.89
CA ILE A 115 1.10 -0.01 -3.44
C ILE A 115 0.02 -0.21 -2.37
N PRO A 116 0.00 -1.29 -1.55
CA PRO A 116 -1.03 -1.46 -0.53
C PRO A 116 -1.07 -0.30 0.47
N ASN A 117 0.10 0.20 0.88
CA ASN A 117 0.19 1.33 1.80
C ASN A 117 -0.27 2.64 1.14
N ALA A 118 0.05 2.84 -0.14
CA ALA A 118 -0.46 3.96 -0.92
C ALA A 118 -2.00 3.92 -1.03
N LEU A 119 -2.58 2.75 -1.33
CA LEU A 119 -4.03 2.56 -1.41
C LEU A 119 -4.73 2.89 -0.09
N ARG A 120 -4.15 2.50 1.06
CA ARG A 120 -4.68 2.89 2.38
C ARG A 120 -4.65 4.40 2.59
N LYS A 121 -3.56 5.07 2.19
CA LYS A 121 -3.44 6.54 2.29
C LYS A 121 -4.49 7.27 1.43
N GLU A 122 -4.89 6.65 0.32
CA GLU A 122 -5.98 7.09 -0.57
C GLU A 122 -7.36 6.55 -0.16
N MET A 123 -7.52 6.01 1.05
CA MET A 123 -8.77 5.47 1.59
C MET A 123 -9.41 4.36 0.73
N MET A 124 -8.58 3.53 0.11
CA MET A 124 -8.97 2.34 -0.65
C MET A 124 -8.56 1.04 0.08
N PRO A 125 -9.12 0.74 1.27
CA PRO A 125 -8.66 -0.36 2.11
C PRO A 125 -8.89 -1.75 1.47
N ILE A 126 -10.00 -1.94 0.76
CA ILE A 126 -10.30 -3.22 0.07
C ILE A 126 -9.30 -3.47 -1.06
N GLY A 127 -8.92 -2.43 -1.80
CA GLY A 127 -7.87 -2.53 -2.81
C GLY A 127 -6.52 -2.89 -2.19
N ALA A 128 -6.18 -2.30 -1.03
CA ALA A 128 -4.97 -2.65 -0.31
C ALA A 128 -4.94 -4.13 0.11
N MET A 129 -6.05 -4.65 0.65
CA MET A 129 -6.17 -6.06 1.03
C MET A 129 -6.03 -7.00 -0.17
N LEU A 130 -6.62 -6.65 -1.31
CA LEU A 130 -6.50 -7.44 -2.54
C LEU A 130 -5.04 -7.48 -3.03
N MET A 131 -4.35 -6.33 -3.03
CA MET A 131 -2.94 -6.27 -3.42
C MET A 131 -2.04 -7.06 -2.46
N GLU A 132 -2.29 -7.00 -1.15
CA GLU A 132 -1.57 -7.82 -0.18
C GLU A 132 -1.77 -9.31 -0.40
N ARG A 133 -3.01 -9.72 -0.67
CA ARG A 133 -3.32 -11.11 -1.01
C ARG A 133 -2.64 -11.55 -2.30
N TRP A 134 -2.60 -10.68 -3.31
CA TRP A 134 -1.90 -10.94 -4.58
C TRP A 134 -0.39 -11.09 -4.35
N PHE A 135 0.24 -10.19 -3.59
CA PHE A 135 1.67 -10.28 -3.27
C PHE A 135 2.02 -11.46 -2.35
N ALA A 136 1.10 -11.86 -1.47
CA ALA A 136 1.19 -13.08 -0.68
C ALA A 136 0.81 -14.35 -1.48
N GLY A 137 0.48 -14.18 -2.78
CA GLY A 137 0.10 -15.25 -3.66
C GLY A 137 1.18 -16.32 -3.74
N ARG A 138 0.77 -17.58 -3.64
CA ARG A 138 1.61 -18.74 -3.91
C ARG A 138 1.41 -19.17 -5.35
N LEU A 139 2.44 -19.79 -5.94
CA LEU A 139 2.39 -20.29 -7.31
C LEU A 139 1.22 -21.29 -7.47
N ASN A 140 0.28 -20.95 -8.33
CA ASN A 140 -0.88 -21.77 -8.65
C ASN A 140 -1.38 -21.42 -10.04
N TYR A 141 -1.19 -22.33 -10.98
CA TYR A 141 -1.61 -22.18 -12.37
C TYR A 141 -2.02 -23.54 -12.92
N SER A 142 -2.96 -23.56 -13.86
CA SER A 142 -3.29 -24.77 -14.60
C SER A 142 -2.35 -24.92 -15.80
N ALA A 143 -1.89 -26.15 -16.07
CA ALA A 143 -1.01 -26.41 -17.20
C ALA A 143 -1.74 -26.31 -18.56
N VAL A 144 -3.05 -26.59 -18.57
CA VAL A 144 -3.91 -26.53 -19.76
C VAL A 144 -5.26 -25.86 -19.46
N PRO A 145 -5.93 -25.23 -20.44
CA PRO A 145 -7.20 -24.54 -20.22
C PRO A 145 -8.33 -25.44 -19.71
N SER A 146 -8.33 -26.73 -20.07
CA SER A 146 -9.32 -27.69 -19.57
C SER A 146 -9.21 -27.94 -18.07
N ASP A 147 -8.00 -27.81 -17.53
CA ASP A 147 -7.72 -28.00 -16.11
C ASP A 147 -8.11 -26.74 -15.33
N GLU A 148 -7.95 -25.55 -15.92
CA GLU A 148 -8.41 -24.29 -15.34
C GLU A 148 -9.93 -24.29 -15.14
N LEU A 149 -10.68 -24.76 -16.14
CA LEU A 149 -12.14 -24.93 -16.05
C LEU A 149 -12.56 -25.94 -14.97
N LYS A 150 -11.67 -26.88 -14.61
CA LYS A 150 -11.89 -27.87 -13.55
C LYS A 150 -11.24 -27.49 -12.23
N GLU A 151 -10.67 -26.29 -12.15
CA GLU A 151 -9.97 -25.77 -10.98
C GLU A 151 -8.81 -26.68 -10.54
N ILE A 152 -8.08 -27.25 -11.51
CA ILE A 152 -6.93 -28.14 -11.30
C ILE A 152 -5.63 -27.35 -11.46
N ASN A 153 -4.72 -27.49 -10.49
CA ASN A 153 -3.42 -26.84 -10.46
C ASN A 153 -2.33 -27.58 -11.23
N GLN A 154 -1.10 -27.04 -11.21
CA GLN A 154 0.07 -27.59 -11.89
C GLN A 154 0.46 -29.00 -11.42
N ASP A 155 0.04 -29.40 -10.23
CA ASP A 155 0.31 -30.72 -9.64
C ASP A 155 -0.81 -31.73 -9.93
N GLY A 156 -1.79 -31.37 -10.76
CA GLY A 156 -2.96 -32.20 -11.06
C GLY A 156 -3.96 -32.30 -9.91
N LYS A 157 -3.89 -31.41 -8.91
CA LYS A 157 -4.79 -31.37 -7.75
C LYS A 157 -5.79 -30.22 -7.86
N PRO A 158 -6.99 -30.34 -7.28
CA PRO A 158 -7.89 -29.20 -7.15
C PRO A 158 -7.22 -28.02 -6.43
N TYR A 159 -7.60 -26.80 -6.77
CA TYR A 159 -7.11 -25.61 -6.11
C TYR A 159 -7.38 -25.70 -4.60
N PRO A 160 -6.36 -25.45 -3.77
CA PRO A 160 -6.54 -25.54 -2.34
C PRO A 160 -7.49 -24.43 -1.84
N PRO A 161 -8.23 -24.64 -0.74
CA PRO A 161 -9.24 -23.68 -0.28
C PRO A 161 -8.69 -22.27 0.00
N ASP A 162 -7.41 -22.15 0.33
CA ASP A 162 -6.73 -20.87 0.56
C ASP A 162 -6.59 -20.02 -0.71
N MET A 163 -6.81 -20.58 -1.91
CA MET A 163 -6.83 -19.86 -3.19
C MET A 163 -8.07 -19.00 -3.39
N TYR A 164 -9.21 -19.46 -2.89
CA TYR A 164 -10.46 -18.74 -3.05
C TYR A 164 -10.56 -17.62 -2.03
N ASP A 165 -10.67 -16.38 -2.51
CA ASP A 165 -10.95 -15.26 -1.62
C ASP A 165 -12.44 -15.21 -1.29
N THR A 166 -12.78 -15.60 -0.07
CA THR A 166 -14.15 -15.57 0.44
C THR A 166 -14.37 -14.45 1.46
N THR A 167 -13.35 -13.64 1.73
CA THR A 167 -13.35 -12.73 2.90
C THR A 167 -13.14 -11.26 2.55
N THR A 168 -12.39 -10.94 1.50
CA THR A 168 -12.06 -9.55 1.16
C THR A 168 -13.23 -8.82 0.49
N ILE A 169 -13.77 -9.38 -0.59
CA ILE A 169 -14.85 -8.77 -1.36
C ILE A 169 -16.16 -9.44 -0.98
N LYS A 170 -16.94 -8.76 -0.14
CA LYS A 170 -18.27 -9.21 0.28
C LYS A 170 -19.37 -8.50 -0.50
N MET A 171 -20.51 -9.17 -0.66
CA MET A 171 -21.65 -8.63 -1.42
C MET A 171 -22.17 -7.32 -0.81
N ASP A 172 -22.21 -7.21 0.51
CA ASP A 172 -22.62 -5.99 1.22
C ASP A 172 -21.72 -4.79 0.88
N TRP A 173 -20.42 -5.00 0.65
CA TRP A 173 -19.50 -3.97 0.18
C TRP A 173 -19.76 -3.61 -1.29
N VAL A 174 -19.91 -4.61 -2.16
CA VAL A 174 -20.18 -4.40 -3.59
C VAL A 174 -21.48 -3.61 -3.80
N LEU A 175 -22.53 -3.89 -3.02
CA LEU A 175 -23.82 -3.23 -3.14
C LEU A 175 -23.84 -1.77 -2.63
N LYS A 176 -22.76 -1.29 -1.98
CA LYS A 176 -22.61 0.15 -1.67
C LYS A 176 -22.41 1.00 -2.93
N PHE A 177 -21.98 0.39 -4.04
CA PHE A 177 -21.79 1.07 -5.31
C PHE A 177 -23.10 1.07 -6.11
N ALA A 178 -23.65 2.27 -6.37
CA ALA A 178 -24.94 2.43 -7.04
C ALA A 178 -25.06 1.72 -8.41
N ARG A 179 -23.95 1.59 -9.15
CA ARG A 179 -23.93 0.83 -10.42
C ARG A 179 -24.13 -0.66 -10.18
N ALA A 180 -23.43 -1.23 -9.19
CA ALA A 180 -23.53 -2.65 -8.86
C ALA A 180 -24.92 -2.97 -8.28
N LYS A 181 -25.41 -2.13 -7.36
CA LYS A 181 -26.74 -2.29 -6.76
C LYS A 181 -27.84 -2.34 -7.82
N ARG A 182 -27.87 -1.39 -8.77
CA ARG A 182 -28.88 -1.36 -9.84
C ARG A 182 -28.88 -2.64 -10.68
N LYS A 183 -27.71 -3.18 -10.99
CA LYS A 183 -27.60 -4.44 -11.75
C LYS A 183 -28.04 -5.64 -10.92
N TYR A 184 -27.67 -5.69 -9.65
CA TYR A 184 -28.14 -6.72 -8.73
C TYR A 184 -29.66 -6.70 -8.57
N ASP A 185 -30.25 -5.52 -8.35
CA ASP A 185 -31.70 -5.35 -8.21
C ASP A 185 -32.43 -5.82 -9.48
N PHE A 186 -31.92 -5.48 -10.67
CA PHE A 186 -32.48 -5.95 -11.94
C PHE A 186 -32.40 -7.49 -12.07
N LEU A 187 -31.25 -8.08 -11.72
CA LEU A 187 -31.08 -9.52 -11.79
C LEU A 187 -32.07 -10.25 -10.89
N VAL A 188 -32.18 -9.80 -9.63
CA VAL A 188 -33.02 -10.45 -8.61
C VAL A 188 -34.51 -10.26 -8.87
N ASN A 189 -34.93 -9.06 -9.30
CA ASN A 189 -36.35 -8.75 -9.43
C ASN A 189 -36.93 -9.17 -10.78
N ASP A 190 -36.16 -9.04 -11.86
CA ASP A 190 -36.64 -9.19 -13.24
C ASP A 190 -36.00 -10.39 -13.94
N ALA A 191 -34.66 -10.43 -14.04
CA ALA A 191 -33.97 -11.35 -14.94
C ALA A 191 -34.14 -12.83 -14.55
N ILE A 192 -34.08 -13.15 -13.25
CA ILE A 192 -34.26 -14.52 -12.74
C ILE A 192 -35.68 -15.05 -13.01
N ARG A 193 -36.66 -14.16 -13.18
CA ARG A 193 -38.06 -14.53 -13.50
C ARG A 193 -38.33 -14.58 -15.00
N SER A 194 -37.33 -14.29 -15.83
CA SER A 194 -37.49 -14.33 -17.28
C SER A 194 -37.46 -15.78 -17.80
N PRO A 195 -38.17 -16.09 -18.89
CA PRO A 195 -38.16 -17.42 -19.49
C PRO A 195 -36.76 -17.90 -19.94
N ALA A 196 -35.80 -16.97 -20.13
CA ALA A 196 -34.43 -17.28 -20.53
C ALA A 196 -33.53 -17.73 -19.35
N ALA A 197 -34.05 -17.72 -18.12
CA ALA A 197 -33.33 -18.16 -16.93
C ALA A 197 -33.62 -19.62 -16.53
N LEU A 198 -34.57 -20.28 -17.20
CA LEU A 198 -34.90 -21.71 -17.08
C LEU A 198 -34.30 -22.50 -18.24
#